data_AF-A0A1Q8AZ73-F1
#
_entry.id   AF-A0A1Q8AZ73-F1
#
_cell.length_a   1.000
_cell.length_b   1.000
_cell.length_c   1.000
_cell.angle_alpha   90.00
_cell.angle_beta   90.00
_cell.angle_gamma   90.00
#
_symmetry.space_group_name_H-M   'P 1'
#
loop_
_entity.id
_entity.type
_entity.pdbx_description
1 polymer ?
#
loop_
_entity_poly.entity_id
_entity_poly.type
_entity_poly.pdbx_seq_one_letter_code
_entity_poly.pdbx_strand_id
1 'polypeptide(L)' 'MKVGGYLVVVTNNVFSEGRLYPLAFETLTSLAKTWVPKDERVWLHDDKRLLPLGIYNAWVGNHSHQYCLIFRKES' A
#
# COMPACT_ATOMS: atom_id res chain seq x y z
N MET A 1 13.75 16.19 -5.82
CA MET A 1 12.72 16.48 -6.85
C MET A 1 12.40 17.96 -6.89
N LYS A 2 11.98 18.49 -8.06
CA LYS A 2 11.56 19.89 -8.21
C LYS A 2 10.24 20.16 -7.49
N VAL A 3 10.04 21.40 -7.03
CA VAL A 3 8.73 21.86 -6.52
C VAL A 3 7.69 21.68 -7.63
N GLY A 4 6.51 21.21 -7.24
CA GLY A 4 5.42 20.82 -8.12
C GLY A 4 5.53 19.41 -8.71
N GLY A 5 6.64 18.69 -8.51
CA GLY A 5 6.80 17.33 -8.99
C GLY A 5 5.91 16.31 -8.25
N TYR A 6 5.52 15.25 -8.95
CA TYR A 6 4.74 14.14 -8.39
C TYR A 6 5.60 12.93 -8.06
N LEU A 7 5.36 12.35 -6.88
CA LEU A 7 5.92 11.09 -6.43
C LEU A 7 4.78 10.08 -6.36
N VAL A 8 4.92 8.96 -7.07
CA VAL A 8 3.98 7.83 -6.96
C VAL A 8 4.73 6.67 -6.35
N VAL A 9 4.21 6.15 -5.25
CA VAL A 9 4.75 4.96 -4.59
C VAL A 9 3.76 3.83 -4.74
N VAL A 10 4.16 2.77 -5.43
CA VAL A 10 3.38 1.54 -5.54
C VAL A 10 3.89 0.55 -4.52
N THR A 11 3.05 0.17 -3.56
CA THR A 11 3.43 -0.68 -2.43
C THR A 11 2.26 -1.55 -1.98
N ASN A 12 2.50 -2.46 -1.04
CA ASN A 12 1.46 -3.28 -0.44
C ASN A 12 1.70 -3.44 1.06
N ASN A 13 0.70 -3.91 1.78
CA ASN A 13 0.91 -4.43 3.13
C ASN A 13 1.66 -5.76 3.05
N VAL A 14 2.52 -6.00 4.04
CA VAL A 14 3.34 -7.20 4.10
C VAL A 14 2.80 -8.09 5.20
N PHE A 15 2.55 -9.35 4.89
CA PHE A 15 2.25 -10.36 5.90
C PHE A 15 3.48 -11.23 6.09
N SER A 16 4.02 -11.26 7.31
CA SER A 16 5.21 -12.05 7.65
C SER A 16 5.09 -12.57 9.08
N GLU A 17 5.52 -13.80 9.33
CA GLU A 17 5.56 -14.42 10.66
C GLU A 17 4.21 -14.36 11.41
N GLY A 18 3.09 -14.50 10.70
CA GLY A 18 1.75 -14.44 11.29
C GLY A 18 1.25 -13.03 11.63
N ARG A 19 2.01 -11.99 11.28
CA ARG A 19 1.68 -10.59 11.54
C ARG A 19 1.50 -9.81 10.24
N LEU A 20 0.46 -8.97 10.22
CA LEU A 20 0.27 -7.96 9.18
C LEU A 20 1.06 -6.70 9.53
N TYR A 21 1.89 -6.27 8.60
CA TYR A 21 2.61 -5.00 8.63
C TYR A 21 1.92 -4.04 7.64
N PRO A 22 1.31 -2.94 8.12
CA PRO A 22 0.57 -1.99 7.30
C PRO A 22 1.52 -1.05 6.53
N LEU A 23 2.49 -1.62 5.81
CA LEU A 23 3.60 -0.90 5.17
C LEU A 23 3.13 0.23 4.25
N ALA A 24 2.01 0.05 3.54
CA ALA A 24 1.46 1.11 2.69
C ALA A 24 1.07 2.36 3.50
N PHE A 25 0.41 2.17 4.63
CA PHE A 25 -0.04 3.25 5.52
C PHE A 25 1.14 3.89 6.27
N GLU A 26 2.09 3.09 6.72
CA GLU A 26 3.32 3.59 7.35
C GLU A 26 4.14 4.43 6.35
N THR A 27 4.21 3.98 5.10
CA THR A 27 4.86 4.73 4.02
C THR A 27 4.15 6.05 3.76
N LEU A 28 2.81 6.04 3.67
CA LEU A 28 2.03 7.26 3.49
C LEU A 28 2.26 8.26 4.61
N THR A 29 2.13 7.83 5.86
CA THR A 29 2.27 8.72 7.03
C THR A 29 3.69 9.23 7.21
N SER A 30 4.70 8.43 6.86
CA SER A 30 6.10 8.85 6.87
C SER A 30 6.39 9.90 5.79
N LEU A 31 5.94 9.67 4.56
CA LEU A 31 6.14 10.60 3.44
C LEU A 31 5.32 11.88 3.58
N ALA A 32 4.13 11.81 4.20
CA ALA A 32 3.28 12.96 4.45
C ALA A 32 3.95 14.07 5.31
N LYS A 33 5.06 13.74 5.99
CA LYS A 33 5.87 14.72 6.74
C LYS A 33 6.62 15.71 5.83
N THR A 34 6.92 15.33 4.59
CA THR A 34 7.72 16.13 3.65
C THR A 34 7.08 16.29 2.27
N TRP A 35 6.09 15.47 1.96
CA TRP A 35 5.33 15.50 0.72
C TRP A 35 3.86 15.70 1.03
N VAL A 36 3.13 16.38 0.14
CA VAL A 36 1.69 16.56 0.32
C VAL A 36 0.95 15.39 -0.37
N PRO A 37 0.23 14.54 0.37
CA PRO A 37 -0.62 13.51 -0.22
C PRO A 37 -1.69 14.17 -1.11
N LYS A 38 -1.94 13.59 -2.29
CA LYS A 38 -2.92 14.10 -3.24
C LYS A 38 -4.04 13.10 -3.52
N ASP A 39 -3.70 11.83 -3.61
CA ASP A 39 -4.67 10.77 -3.89
C ASP A 39 -4.08 9.41 -3.46
N GLU A 40 -4.96 8.43 -3.32
CA GLU A 40 -4.64 7.02 -3.11
C GLU A 40 -5.50 6.19 -4.05
N ARG A 41 -4.88 5.26 -4.77
CA ARG A 41 -5.59 4.29 -5.60
C ARG A 41 -5.29 2.88 -5.15
N VAL A 42 -6.29 2.02 -5.21
CA VAL A 42 -6.11 0.58 -5.02
C VAL A 42 -6.13 -0.07 -6.39
N TRP A 43 -5.03 -0.68 -6.77
CA TRP A 43 -4.92 -1.49 -7.98
C TRP A 43 -5.26 -2.93 -7.64
N LEU A 44 -6.41 -3.41 -8.12
CA LEU A 44 -6.87 -4.78 -7.93
C LEU A 44 -6.38 -5.65 -9.09
N HIS A 45 -5.81 -6.81 -8.75
CA HIS A 45 -5.38 -7.82 -9.71
C HIS A 45 -6.49 -8.86 -9.91
N ASP A 46 -6.82 -9.17 -11.17
CA ASP A 46 -7.82 -10.16 -11.56
C ASP A 46 -7.21 -11.50 -12.00
N ASP A 47 -5.88 -11.56 -12.15
CA ASP A 47 -5.13 -12.73 -12.62
C ASP A 47 -4.68 -13.68 -11.50
N LYS A 48 -4.75 -13.24 -10.23
CA LYS A 48 -4.35 -14.05 -9.08
C LYS A 48 -5.51 -14.88 -8.52
N ARG A 49 -5.27 -16.21 -8.44
CA ARG A 49 -6.19 -17.13 -7.77
C ARG A 49 -6.27 -16.82 -6.27
N LEU A 50 -7.49 -16.84 -5.73
CA LEU A 50 -7.71 -16.76 -4.29
C LEU A 50 -7.27 -18.07 -3.64
N LEU A 51 -6.45 -17.95 -2.60
CA LEU A 51 -6.03 -19.08 -1.78
C LEU A 51 -6.94 -19.21 -0.55
N PRO A 52 -7.30 -20.44 -0.14
CA PRO A 52 -8.02 -20.72 1.09
C PRO A 52 -7.11 -20.58 2.32
N LEU A 53 -6.64 -19.37 2.59
CA LEU A 53 -5.71 -19.12 3.69
C LEU A 53 -6.45 -19.10 5.04
N GLY A 54 -5.86 -19.71 6.06
CA GLY A 54 -6.34 -19.63 7.44
C GLY A 54 -7.60 -20.45 7.76
N ILE A 55 -8.07 -21.32 6.86
CA ILE A 55 -9.25 -22.17 7.13
C ILE A 55 -9.10 -22.90 8.47
N TYR A 56 -10.17 -22.82 9.28
CA TYR A 56 -10.30 -23.38 10.63
C TYR A 56 -9.37 -22.82 11.73
N ASN A 57 -8.51 -21.84 11.40
CA ASN A 57 -7.51 -21.34 12.35
C ASN A 57 -7.54 -19.83 12.54
N ALA A 58 -7.61 -19.05 11.45
CA ALA A 58 -7.49 -17.59 11.50
C ALA A 58 -8.05 -16.90 10.25
N TRP A 59 -8.35 -15.60 10.36
CA TRP A 59 -8.57 -14.78 9.18
C TRP A 59 -7.23 -14.44 8.53
N VAL A 60 -7.06 -14.83 7.25
CA VAL A 60 -5.92 -14.43 6.43
C VAL A 60 -6.45 -13.95 5.08
N GLY A 61 -6.32 -12.64 4.83
CA GLY A 61 -6.78 -12.02 3.60
C GLY A 61 -5.89 -12.37 2.41
N ASN A 62 -6.47 -12.50 1.23
CA ASN A 62 -5.69 -12.57 -0.01
C ASN A 62 -5.16 -11.18 -0.36
N HIS A 63 -3.84 -11.08 -0.55
CA HIS A 63 -3.18 -9.84 -0.96
C HIS A 63 -3.07 -9.75 -2.49
N SER A 64 -4.22 -9.59 -3.15
CA SER A 64 -4.34 -9.43 -4.62
C SER A 64 -4.52 -7.98 -5.04
N HIS A 65 -3.98 -7.04 -4.27
CA HIS A 65 -4.04 -5.62 -4.58
C HIS A 65 -2.70 -4.93 -4.32
N GLN A 66 -2.51 -3.75 -4.90
CA GLN A 66 -1.45 -2.82 -4.56
C GLN A 66 -2.04 -1.45 -4.24
N TYR A 67 -1.37 -0.70 -3.37
CA TYR A 67 -1.65 0.69 -3.09
C TYR A 67 -0.76 1.56 -3.97
N CYS A 68 -1.37 2.49 -4.69
CA CYS A 68 -0.69 3.53 -5.43
C CYS A 68 -0.90 4.84 -4.68
N LEU A 69 0.14 5.27 -3.97
CA LEU A 69 0.13 6.48 -3.15
C LEU A 69 0.65 7.64 -3.99
N ILE A 70 -0.15 8.69 -4.16
CA ILE A 70 0.20 9.85 -4.99
C ILE A 70 0.50 11.05 -4.11
N PHE A 71 1.69 11.62 -4.28
CA PHE A 71 2.14 12.81 -3.57
C PHE A 71 2.62 13.89 -4.53
N ARG A 72 2.63 15.13 -4.06
CA ARG A 72 3.26 16.27 -4.75
C ARG A 72 4.21 17.00 -3.81
N LYS A 73 5.36 17.43 -4.35
CA LYS A 73 6.30 18.30 -3.65
C LYS A 73 5.78 19.74 -3.70
N GLU A 74 5.44 20.32 -2.55
CA GLU A 74 4.98 21.72 -2.47
C GLU A 74 6.06 22.68 -1.96
N SER A 75 7.06 22.18 -1.24
CA SER A 75 8.22 22.93 -0.73
C SER A 75 9.54 22.17 -0.95
#